data_AF-A0A7J2R8L0-F1
#
_entry.id   AF-A0A7J2R8L0-F1
#
_cell.length_a   1.000
_cell.length_b   1.000
_cell.length_c   1.000
_cell.angle_alpha   90.00
_cell.angle_beta   90.00
_cell.angle_gamma   90.00
#
_symmetry.space_group_name_H-M   'P 1'
#
loop_
_entity.id
_entity.type
_entity.pdbx_description
1 polymer ?
#
loop_
_entity_poly.entity_id
_entity_poly.type
_entity_poly.pdbx_seq_one_letter_code
_entity_poly.pdbx_strand_id
1 'polypeptide(L)'
;MEITGSREAKQYLADYIKYQESNMPSVSDGQTAEEICKSNLGYWAGYYGDRIRKRVERLFACQHPIFGSFKKNGRATGKEAFECGRTSQTLDEIRS
;
A
#
# COMPACT_ATOMS: atom_id res chain seq x y z
N MET A 1 -2.38 -11.41 6.42
CA MET A 1 -2.72 -11.88 5.06
C MET A 1 -1.97 -13.16 4.75
N GLU A 2 -2.70 -14.23 4.45
CA GLU A 2 -2.16 -15.57 4.20
C GLU A 2 -1.91 -15.84 2.71
N ILE A 3 -2.45 -14.99 1.83
CA ILE A 3 -2.28 -15.05 0.38
C ILE A 3 -0.80 -15.12 0.01
N THR A 4 -0.43 -16.18 -0.71
CA THR A 4 0.95 -16.43 -1.16
C THR A 4 1.08 -16.60 -2.66
N GLY A 5 -0.01 -16.92 -3.36
CA GLY A 5 -0.04 -17.14 -4.81
C GLY A 5 -0.54 -15.94 -5.62
N SER A 6 -0.04 -15.79 -6.85
CA SER A 6 -0.44 -14.72 -7.76
C SER A 6 -1.90 -14.83 -8.22
N ARG A 7 -2.41 -16.05 -8.42
CA ARG A 7 -3.82 -16.28 -8.81
C ARG A 7 -4.78 -15.83 -7.71
N GLU A 8 -4.51 -16.26 -6.47
CA GLU A 8 -5.30 -15.90 -5.30
C GLU A 8 -5.25 -14.38 -5.05
N ALA A 9 -4.07 -13.76 -5.17
CA ALA A 9 -3.93 -12.31 -5.05
C ALA A 9 -4.76 -11.53 -6.07
N LYS A 10 -4.75 -11.97 -7.34
CA LYS A 10 -5.58 -11.36 -8.39
C LYS A 10 -7.06 -11.47 -8.08
N GLN A 11 -7.52 -12.64 -7.62
CA GLN A 11 -8.92 -12.84 -7.24
C GLN A 11 -9.30 -11.94 -6.05
N TYR A 12 -8.48 -11.93 -5.00
CA TYR A 12 -8.71 -11.08 -3.83
C TYR A 12 -8.80 -9.60 -4.20
N LEU A 13 -7.90 -9.11 -5.06
CA LEU A 13 -7.93 -7.71 -5.50
C LEU A 13 -9.21 -7.40 -6.29
N ALA A 14 -9.63 -8.29 -7.19
CA ALA A 14 -10.87 -8.13 -7.94
C ALA A 14 -12.10 -8.07 -7.02
N ASP A 15 -12.17 -8.96 -6.02
CA ASP A 15 -13.26 -8.98 -5.05
C ASP A 15 -13.25 -7.73 -4.16
N TYR A 16 -12.06 -7.25 -3.77
CA TYR A 16 -11.91 -6.04 -2.97
C TYR A 16 -12.31 -4.78 -3.76
N ILE A 17 -11.93 -4.68 -5.04
CA ILE A 17 -12.36 -3.59 -5.93
C ILE A 17 -13.88 -3.57 -6.04
N LYS A 18 -14.49 -4.72 -6.32
CA LYS A 18 -15.96 -4.83 -6.41
C LYS A 18 -16.64 -4.42 -5.10
N TYR A 19 -16.08 -4.81 -3.95
CA TYR A 19 -16.57 -4.38 -2.65
C TYR A 19 -16.46 -2.85 -2.48
N GLN A 20 -15.32 -2.27 -2.83
CA GLN A 20 -15.07 -0.83 -2.76
C GLN A 20 -16.07 -0.05 -3.62
N GLU A 21 -16.28 -0.47 -4.87
CA GLU A 21 -17.26 0.13 -5.79
C GLU A 21 -18.69 0.06 -5.26
N SER A 22 -19.05 -1.04 -4.58
CA SER A 22 -20.41 -1.24 -4.07
C SER A 22 -20.70 -0.44 -2.79
N ASN A 23 -19.69 -0.20 -1.95
CA ASN A 23 -19.87 0.41 -0.62
C ASN A 23 -19.43 1.87 -0.54
N MET A 24 -18.60 2.34 -1.48
CA MET A 24 -18.11 3.71 -1.55
C MET A 24 -18.22 4.25 -2.98
N PRO A 25 -19.45 4.45 -3.49
CA PRO A 25 -19.67 4.87 -4.88
C PRO A 25 -19.16 6.30 -5.18
N SER A 26 -18.95 7.14 -4.15
CA SER A 26 -18.30 8.44 -4.31
C SER A 26 -16.86 8.37 -3.82
N VAL A 27 -15.94 8.12 -4.74
CA VAL A 27 -14.51 8.38 -4.52
C VAL A 27 -14.28 9.88 -4.62
N SER A 28 -14.02 10.54 -3.49
CA SER A 28 -14.01 12.00 -3.34
C SER A 28 -12.92 12.72 -4.13
N ASP A 29 -11.89 12.02 -4.59
CA ASP A 29 -10.64 12.66 -5.02
C ASP A 29 -10.12 12.18 -6.39
N GLY A 30 -11.01 11.69 -7.25
CA GLY A 30 -10.67 11.28 -8.62
C GLY A 30 -9.85 9.98 -8.73
N GLN A 31 -9.62 9.29 -7.62
CA GLN A 31 -8.97 7.97 -7.59
C GLN A 31 -9.95 6.87 -7.99
N THR A 32 -9.47 5.88 -8.73
CA THR A 32 -10.21 4.65 -9.02
C THR A 32 -10.30 3.77 -7.77
N ALA A 33 -11.30 2.88 -7.73
CA ALA A 33 -11.43 1.89 -6.66
C ALA A 33 -10.18 0.99 -6.56
N GLU A 34 -9.54 0.65 -7.69
CA GLU A 34 -8.29 -0.11 -7.72
C GLU A 34 -7.14 0.63 -7.03
N GLU A 35 -6.96 1.93 -7.31
CA GLU A 35 -5.91 2.74 -6.68
C GLU A 35 -6.08 2.81 -5.16
N ILE A 36 -7.32 2.98 -4.69
CA ILE A 36 -7.63 2.98 -3.26
C ILE A 36 -7.32 1.61 -2.64
N CYS A 37 -7.77 0.52 -3.27
CA CYS A 37 -7.50 -0.83 -2.77
C CYS A 37 -6.00 -1.11 -2.69
N LYS A 38 -5.23 -0.73 -3.71
CA LYS A 38 -3.76 -0.86 -3.71
C LYS A 38 -3.10 0.01 -2.65
N SER A 39 -3.55 1.26 -2.47
CA SER A 39 -3.06 2.15 -1.43
C SER A 39 -3.29 1.55 -0.03
N ASN A 40 -4.50 1.05 0.22
CA ASN A 40 -4.87 0.39 1.48
C ASN A 40 -4.03 -0.86 1.74
N LEU A 41 -3.83 -1.71 0.72
CA LEU A 41 -2.98 -2.90 0.81
C LEU A 41 -1.53 -2.54 1.11
N GLY A 42 -0.98 -1.52 0.44
CA GLY A 42 0.37 -1.03 0.68
C GLY A 42 0.54 -0.41 2.07
N TYR A 43 -0.44 0.40 2.51
CA TYR A 43 -0.48 1.00 3.84
C TYR A 43 -0.54 -0.07 4.93
N TRP A 44 -1.50 -0.99 4.84
CA TRP A 44 -1.64 -2.12 5.77
C TRP A 44 -0.33 -2.92 5.85
N ALA A 45 0.29 -3.25 4.72
CA ALA A 45 1.52 -4.01 4.68
C ALA A 45 2.72 -3.28 5.32
N GLY A 46 2.70 -1.95 5.37
CA GLY A 46 3.71 -1.12 6.05
C GLY A 46 3.85 -1.36 7.54
N TYR A 47 2.78 -1.79 8.21
CA TYR A 47 2.76 -2.07 9.64
C TYR A 47 3.31 -3.47 10.00
N TYR A 48 3.60 -4.29 9.00
CA TYR A 48 4.16 -5.62 9.19
C TYR A 48 5.66 -5.65 8.85
N GLY A 49 6.32 -6.73 9.22
CA GLY A 49 7.73 -6.92 8.90
C GLY A 49 8.01 -7.04 7.40
N ASP A 50 9.28 -6.83 7.04
CA ASP A 50 9.78 -6.77 5.66
C ASP A 50 9.33 -7.93 4.77
N ARG A 51 9.27 -9.15 5.32
CA ARG A 51 8.81 -10.34 4.57
C ARG A 51 7.38 -10.18 4.08
N ILE A 52 6.48 -9.66 4.91
CA ILE A 52 5.08 -9.47 4.57
C ILE A 52 4.96 -8.32 3.57
N ARG A 53 5.60 -7.18 3.85
CA ARG A 53 5.57 -6.01 2.95
C ARG A 53 6.05 -6.36 1.54
N LYS A 54 7.24 -6.97 1.41
CA LYS A 54 7.78 -7.41 0.11
C LYS A 54 6.82 -8.35 -0.63
N ARG A 55 6.18 -9.28 0.09
CA ARG A 55 5.25 -10.25 -0.52
C ARG A 55 4.00 -9.55 -1.03
N VAL A 56 3.39 -8.68 -0.24
CA VAL A 56 2.17 -7.95 -0.60
C VAL A 56 2.43 -7.03 -1.78
N GLU A 57 3.47 -6.19 -1.73
CA GLU A 57 3.81 -5.27 -2.83
C GLU A 57 4.00 -6.02 -4.16
N ARG A 58 4.67 -7.17 -4.11
CA ARG A 58 4.86 -8.03 -5.30
C ARG A 58 3.56 -8.65 -5.81
N LEU A 59 2.73 -9.20 -4.91
CA LEU A 59 1.52 -9.93 -5.30
C LEU A 59 0.43 -9.01 -5.85
N PHE A 60 0.31 -7.81 -5.29
CA PHE A 60 -0.76 -6.86 -5.61
C PHE A 60 -0.29 -5.67 -6.46
N ALA A 61 0.99 -5.64 -6.83
CA ALA A 61 1.60 -4.52 -7.56
C ALA A 61 1.26 -3.16 -6.93
N CYS A 62 1.46 -3.07 -5.62
CA CYS A 62 1.13 -1.89 -4.81
C CYS A 62 2.36 -1.37 -4.06
N GLN A 63 2.21 -0.21 -3.42
CA GLN A 63 3.25 0.40 -2.60
C GLN A 63 2.62 1.16 -1.43
N HIS A 64 3.40 1.41 -0.38
CA HIS A 64 2.92 2.23 0.73
C HIS A 64 2.78 3.69 0.28
N PRO A 65 1.66 4.39 0.57
CA PRO A 65 1.45 5.76 0.08
C PRO A 65 2.47 6.77 0.64
N ILE A 66 2.90 6.58 1.89
CA ILE A 66 3.90 7.45 2.55
C ILE A 66 5.34 6.96 2.34
N PHE A 67 5.61 5.66 2.52
CA PHE A 67 6.97 5.10 2.49
C PHE A 67 7.42 4.63 1.10
N GLY A 68 6.56 4.72 0.09
CA GLY A 68 6.83 4.24 -1.27
C GLY A 68 7.03 2.72 -1.34
N SER A 69 7.67 2.27 -2.42
CA SER A 69 7.98 0.85 -2.61
C SER A 69 9.10 0.38 -1.68
N PHE A 70 8.96 -0.81 -1.11
CA PHE A 70 10.03 -1.46 -0.36
C PHE A 70 11.26 -1.72 -1.24
N LYS A 71 11.06 -2.02 -2.54
CA LYS A 71 12.18 -2.27 -3.45
C LYS A 71 13.11 -1.06 -3.57
N LYS A 72 12.55 0.16 -3.59
CA LYS A 72 13.31 1.42 -3.67
C LYS A 72 13.83 1.85 -2.30
N ASN A 73 12.96 1.88 -1.29
CA ASN A 73 13.25 2.53 -0.01
C ASN A 73 13.55 1.57 1.13
N GLY A 74 13.31 0.28 0.97
CA GLY A 74 13.37 -0.66 2.08
C GLY A 74 12.42 -0.28 3.21
N ARG A 75 12.86 -0.51 4.45
CA ARG A 75 12.11 -0.20 5.67
C ARG A 75 12.39 1.25 6.11
N ALA A 76 11.34 1.97 6.47
CA ALA A 76 11.47 3.23 7.19
C ALA A 76 11.92 2.97 8.63
N THR A 77 12.87 3.75 9.13
CA THR A 77 13.18 3.81 10.56
C THR A 77 12.07 4.53 11.32
N GLY A 78 12.00 4.36 12.64
CA GLY A 78 11.03 5.08 13.47
C GLY A 78 11.17 6.61 13.36
N LYS A 79 12.40 7.11 13.25
CA LYS A 79 12.69 8.54 13.05
C LYS A 79 12.15 9.04 11.71
N GLU A 80 12.40 8.31 10.63
CA GLU A 80 11.89 8.68 9.30
C GLU A 80 10.37 8.64 9.25
N ALA A 81 9.74 7.61 9.84
CA ALA A 81 8.29 7.51 9.90
C ALA A 81 7.66 8.66 10.70
N PHE A 82 8.27 9.04 11.82
CA PHE A 82 7.87 10.22 12.59
C PHE A 82 8.01 11.49 11.77
N GLU A 83 9.12 11.66 11.06
CA GLU A 83 9.37 12.83 10.23
C GLU A 83 8.36 12.95 9.09
N CYS A 84 8.05 11.85 8.37
CA CYS A 84 6.97 11.81 7.37
C CYS A 84 5.65 12.36 7.93
N GLY A 85 5.28 11.91 9.14
CA GLY A 85 4.06 12.36 9.79
C GLY A 85 4.11 13.81 10.26
N ARG A 86 5.29 14.30 10.67
CA ARG A 86 5.49 15.66 11.18
C ARG A 86 5.51 16.71 10.07
N THR A 87 6.11 16.39 8.92
CA THR A 87 6.27 17.34 7.80
C THR A 87 5.27 17.12 6.68
N SER A 88 4.44 16.08 6.76
CA SER A 88 3.55 15.61 5.68
C SER A 88 4.30 15.26 4.40
N GLN A 89 5.61 14.97 4.48
CA GLN A 89 6.43 14.52 3.37
C GLN A 89 6.47 13.00 3.28
N THR A 90 6.61 12.50 2.07
CA THR A 90 6.90 11.09 1.77
C THR A 90 8.34 10.73 2.13
N LEU A 91 8.60 9.43 2.27
CA LEU A 91 9.96 8.95 2.54
C LEU A 91 10.93 9.23 1.39
N ASP A 92 10.42 9.31 0.16
CA ASP A 92 11.20 9.69 -1.00
C ASP A 92 11.71 11.14 -0.88
N GLU A 93 10.84 12.06 -0.46
CA GLU A 93 11.17 13.48 -0.27
C GLU A 93 12.10 13.73 0.93
N ILE A 94 12.01 12.90 1.98
CA ILE A 94 12.92 13.01 3.13
C ILE A 94 14.34 12.49 2.80
N ARG A 95 14.46 11.59 1.82
CA ARG A 95 15.73 10.96 1.45
C ARG A 95 16.41 11.55 0.22
N SER A 96 15.71 12.39 -0.53
CA SER A 96 16.27 13.18 -1.64
C SER A 96 17.14 14.32 -1.13
#